data_AF-A0A101Y4C8-F1
#
_entry.id   AF-A0A101Y4C8-F1
#
_cell.length_a   1.000
_cell.length_b   1.000
_cell.length_c   1.000
_cell.angle_alpha   90.00
_cell.angle_beta   90.00
_cell.angle_gamma   90.00
#
_symmetry.space_group_name_H-M   'P 1'
#
loop_
_entity.id
_entity.type
_entity.pdbx_description
1 polymer ?
#
loop_
_entity_poly.entity_id
_entity_poly.type
_entity_poly.pdbx_seq_one_letter_code
_entity_poly.pdbx_strand_id
1 'polypeptide(L)'
;MKTTGNLGLKKPDGTDIVDIADINGNMDILDTAVKGAQDHAADTVKHITAAERTAWNAKASTVAATASAAGLMAAADKAKLDGVAAGANNYTHPNHTGDVTSTSDGVTAIAAGVIVDADVNSAAAIGWGKISKTGSSLADLATRSAGDLSSGTLAAARLPAISGDITMAAGAGTAVITAGAIVNADVNASAAIDASKIGTGVVSNAEFAYLDGVTSAIQTQLNAKETPAGAQTKANTAESNAKVYTDAKAWQKYRLTGDDGKSLVISGTDLNNITANGFYNGDTLSNSPDGTASWFYIEVQCHSNGSGYVLQKAHRLNGGVNSFFMRTKENNVWGAWSADLFQSVANGKSSIASAISGKGVAASGSDDFGTLAAKISRIVVSTGGEYVFNMSQSVTTRTKKDIFTTPNGTKTFKSVVNQPNHNNYNSISLFNITLFSWGLHSLYIRDSNGSTVYCFQKNDTQVLTSITGIWFDKANRRLWYYAQSTNSSGGNSENWYLISDGYTIPANINLEAPWTLGVDVDAGIRIDVSGGIFCY
;
A
#
# COMPACT_ATOMS: atom_id res chain seq x y z
N MET A 1 123.91 -133.75 -145.09
CA MET A 1 123.79 -133.72 -143.61
C MET A 1 122.37 -134.05 -143.14
N LYS A 2 122.21 -135.03 -142.23
CA LYS A 2 120.92 -135.44 -141.60
C LYS A 2 120.67 -134.67 -140.28
N THR A 3 119.54 -134.87 -139.59
CA THR A 3 119.28 -134.32 -138.22
C THR A 3 118.87 -135.40 -137.20
N THR A 4 119.04 -135.15 -135.89
CA THR A 4 118.61 -136.06 -134.78
C THR A 4 117.11 -135.94 -134.48
N GLY A 5 116.48 -137.00 -133.97
CA GLY A 5 115.01 -137.08 -133.82
C GLY A 5 114.40 -136.20 -132.71
N ASN A 6 115.11 -135.97 -131.61
CA ASN A 6 114.56 -135.22 -130.47
C ASN A 6 114.87 -133.73 -130.55
N LEU A 7 116.14 -133.42 -130.85
CA LEU A 7 116.65 -132.06 -130.80
C LEU A 7 117.01 -131.52 -132.19
N GLY A 8 116.79 -132.27 -133.27
CA GLY A 8 116.99 -131.75 -134.64
C GLY A 8 118.45 -131.39 -134.98
N LEU A 9 119.42 -131.89 -134.23
CA LEU A 9 120.84 -131.56 -134.39
C LEU A 9 121.39 -132.11 -135.71
N LYS A 10 122.08 -131.30 -136.50
CA LYS A 10 122.74 -131.69 -137.75
C LYS A 10 123.79 -132.79 -137.53
N LYS A 11 123.79 -133.80 -138.37
CA LYS A 11 124.61 -135.01 -138.28
C LYS A 11 125.23 -135.33 -139.65
N PRO A 12 126.57 -135.22 -139.80
CA PRO A 12 127.27 -135.48 -141.05
C PRO A 12 127.15 -136.93 -141.51
N ASP A 13 127.14 -137.16 -142.82
CA ASP A 13 127.32 -138.47 -143.45
C ASP A 13 128.63 -138.56 -144.25
N GLY A 14 128.96 -139.75 -144.76
CA GLY A 14 130.32 -140.10 -145.23
C GLY A 14 130.85 -139.31 -146.42
N THR A 15 130.01 -138.49 -147.07
CA THR A 15 130.38 -137.59 -148.17
C THR A 15 130.23 -136.10 -147.82
N ASP A 16 129.64 -135.78 -146.66
CA ASP A 16 129.44 -134.40 -146.22
C ASP A 16 130.76 -133.77 -145.75
N ILE A 17 130.92 -132.49 -146.02
CA ILE A 17 131.96 -131.65 -145.39
C ILE A 17 131.28 -130.86 -144.27
N VAL A 18 131.82 -130.98 -143.06
CA VAL A 18 131.33 -130.23 -141.89
C VAL A 18 132.08 -128.91 -141.82
N ASP A 19 131.34 -127.81 -141.85
CA ASP A 19 131.91 -126.50 -141.56
C ASP A 19 131.65 -126.07 -140.12
N ILE A 20 132.23 -124.94 -139.72
CA ILE A 20 132.08 -124.42 -138.36
C ILE A 20 130.64 -123.97 -138.07
N ALA A 21 129.86 -123.64 -139.11
CA ALA A 21 128.48 -123.21 -138.97
C ALA A 21 127.56 -124.39 -138.58
N ASP A 22 127.87 -125.59 -139.05
CA ASP A 22 127.15 -126.80 -138.65
C ASP A 22 127.37 -127.15 -137.17
N ILE A 23 128.60 -127.00 -136.68
CA ILE A 23 128.94 -127.23 -135.28
C ILE A 23 128.27 -126.17 -134.39
N ASN A 24 128.38 -124.90 -134.76
CA ASN A 24 127.76 -123.80 -134.01
C ASN A 24 126.23 -123.96 -133.94
N GLY A 25 125.58 -124.29 -135.06
CA GLY A 25 124.12 -124.47 -135.08
C GLY A 25 123.64 -125.60 -134.16
N ASN A 26 124.42 -126.68 -134.01
CA ASN A 26 124.08 -127.72 -133.05
C ASN A 26 124.26 -127.29 -131.60
N MET A 27 125.33 -126.53 -131.32
CA MET A 27 125.57 -126.02 -129.98
C MET A 27 124.49 -125.02 -129.55
N ASP A 28 124.01 -124.17 -130.46
CA ASP A 28 122.91 -123.24 -130.18
C ASP A 28 121.60 -123.97 -129.82
N ILE A 29 121.28 -125.05 -130.54
CA ILE A 29 120.10 -125.87 -130.26
C ILE A 29 120.24 -126.58 -128.91
N LEU A 30 121.43 -127.11 -128.62
CA LEU A 30 121.69 -127.78 -127.35
C LEU A 30 121.59 -126.79 -126.18
N ASP A 31 122.16 -125.58 -126.33
CA ASP A 31 122.11 -124.51 -125.33
C ASP A 31 120.66 -124.12 -124.99
N THR A 32 119.83 -123.92 -126.02
CA THR A 32 118.40 -123.60 -125.84
C THR A 32 117.65 -124.70 -125.09
N ALA A 33 117.86 -125.96 -125.46
CA ALA A 33 117.18 -127.09 -124.83
C ALA A 33 117.60 -127.26 -123.36
N VAL A 34 118.89 -127.08 -123.07
CA VAL A 34 119.43 -127.14 -121.71
C VAL A 34 118.91 -125.95 -120.87
N LYS A 35 118.82 -124.76 -121.46
CA LYS A 35 118.27 -123.57 -120.78
C LYS A 35 116.80 -123.76 -120.36
N GLY A 36 115.98 -124.37 -121.22
CA GLY A 36 114.59 -124.67 -120.90
C GLY A 36 114.42 -125.63 -119.71
N ALA A 37 115.27 -126.64 -119.61
CA ALA A 37 115.29 -127.54 -118.45
C ALA A 37 115.78 -126.85 -117.17
N GLN A 38 116.79 -125.97 -117.29
CA GLN A 38 117.25 -125.14 -116.18
C GLN A 38 116.16 -124.17 -115.68
N ASP A 39 115.42 -123.53 -116.58
CA ASP A 39 114.33 -122.63 -116.19
C ASP A 39 113.20 -123.36 -115.46
N HIS A 40 112.87 -124.59 -115.88
CA HIS A 40 111.90 -125.42 -115.17
C HIS A 40 112.39 -125.84 -113.78
N ALA A 41 113.67 -126.21 -113.65
CA ALA A 41 114.27 -126.53 -112.36
C ALA A 41 114.45 -125.29 -111.45
N ALA A 42 114.55 -124.10 -112.03
CA ALA A 42 114.69 -122.83 -111.32
C ALA A 42 113.36 -122.17 -110.94
N ASP A 43 112.21 -122.61 -111.50
CA ASP A 43 110.88 -122.12 -111.10
C ASP A 43 110.45 -122.72 -109.75
N THR A 44 110.59 -121.92 -108.70
CA THR A 44 110.22 -122.27 -107.32
C THR A 44 108.76 -121.98 -106.98
N VAL A 45 107.96 -121.48 -107.93
CA VAL A 45 106.58 -121.00 -107.67
C VAL A 45 105.53 -121.79 -108.45
N LYS A 46 105.77 -122.20 -109.69
CA LYS A 46 104.79 -122.92 -110.51
C LYS A 46 105.19 -124.38 -110.71
N HIS A 47 104.77 -125.23 -109.78
CA HIS A 47 104.70 -126.67 -110.02
C HIS A 47 103.39 -127.11 -110.75
N ILE A 48 102.66 -126.19 -111.42
CA ILE A 48 101.45 -126.51 -112.22
C ILE A 48 101.47 -125.83 -113.59
N THR A 49 100.82 -126.45 -114.57
CA THR A 49 100.77 -126.00 -115.97
C THR A 49 99.68 -124.94 -116.22
N ALA A 50 99.70 -124.27 -117.37
CA ALA A 50 98.71 -123.24 -117.74
C ALA A 50 97.28 -123.79 -117.93
N ALA A 51 97.14 -125.04 -118.36
CA ALA A 51 95.84 -125.68 -118.58
C ALA A 51 95.08 -125.91 -117.26
N GLU A 52 95.78 -126.37 -116.21
CA GLU A 52 95.20 -126.64 -114.89
C GLU A 52 94.62 -125.37 -114.24
N ARG A 53 95.29 -124.24 -114.40
CA ARG A 53 94.81 -122.93 -113.94
C ARG A 53 93.50 -122.51 -114.60
N THR A 54 93.36 -122.77 -115.90
CA THR A 54 92.18 -122.37 -116.67
C THR A 54 90.93 -123.14 -116.24
N ALA A 55 91.06 -124.43 -115.96
CA ALA A 55 89.95 -125.26 -115.48
C ALA A 55 89.42 -124.82 -114.11
N TRP A 56 90.29 -124.39 -113.20
CA TRP A 56 89.90 -123.98 -111.85
C TRP A 56 89.09 -122.67 -111.86
N ASN A 57 89.48 -121.71 -112.69
CA ASN A 57 88.77 -120.44 -112.84
C ASN A 57 87.36 -120.57 -113.44
N ALA A 58 87.04 -121.69 -114.10
CA ALA A 58 85.76 -121.90 -114.75
C ALA A 58 84.66 -122.52 -113.85
N LYS A 59 84.92 -122.78 -112.56
CA LYS A 59 83.97 -123.50 -111.68
C LYS A 59 82.76 -122.69 -111.18
N ALA A 60 82.74 -121.36 -111.29
CA ALA A 60 81.62 -120.52 -110.84
C ALA A 60 81.14 -119.55 -111.94
N SER A 61 79.82 -119.36 -112.07
CA SER A 61 79.20 -118.44 -113.05
C SER A 61 79.39 -116.99 -112.64
N THR A 62 79.69 -116.11 -113.61
CA THR A 62 79.82 -114.65 -113.44
C THR A 62 78.58 -113.87 -113.89
N VAL A 63 77.49 -114.56 -114.23
CA VAL A 63 76.25 -113.95 -114.73
C VAL A 63 75.44 -113.34 -113.58
N ALA A 64 74.92 -112.12 -113.77
CA ALA A 64 74.09 -111.43 -112.78
C ALA A 64 72.76 -112.16 -112.51
N ALA A 65 72.33 -112.18 -111.25
CA ALA A 65 71.04 -112.75 -110.89
C ALA A 65 69.89 -111.86 -111.39
N THR A 66 68.93 -112.48 -112.07
CA THR A 66 67.70 -111.82 -112.50
C THR A 66 66.52 -112.41 -111.75
N ALA A 67 65.34 -111.82 -111.90
CA ALA A 67 64.11 -112.40 -111.36
C ALA A 67 63.79 -113.79 -111.95
N SER A 68 64.45 -114.22 -113.04
CA SER A 68 64.17 -115.46 -113.75
C SER A 68 65.35 -116.44 -113.84
N ALA A 69 66.57 -116.01 -113.55
CA ALA A 69 67.78 -116.84 -113.59
C ALA A 69 68.66 -116.61 -112.36
N ALA A 70 69.11 -117.70 -111.75
CA ALA A 70 70.06 -117.65 -110.64
C ALA A 70 71.43 -117.19 -111.14
N GLY A 71 71.99 -116.18 -110.48
CA GLY A 71 73.40 -115.79 -110.59
C GLY A 71 74.15 -116.28 -109.34
N LEU A 72 74.80 -115.35 -108.64
CA LEU A 72 75.39 -115.59 -107.30
C LEU A 72 74.37 -115.59 -106.14
N MET A 73 73.11 -115.27 -106.42
CA MET A 73 71.97 -115.37 -105.49
C MET A 73 70.78 -116.03 -106.19
N ALA A 74 69.85 -116.60 -105.42
CA ALA A 74 68.64 -117.20 -105.97
C ALA A 74 67.75 -116.12 -106.61
N ALA A 75 67.12 -116.47 -107.74
CA ALA A 75 66.18 -115.59 -108.43
C ALA A 75 65.02 -115.10 -107.52
N ALA A 76 64.62 -115.96 -106.57
CA ALA A 76 63.55 -115.66 -105.61
C ALA A 76 63.89 -114.51 -104.63
N ASP A 77 65.13 -114.41 -104.17
CA ASP A 77 65.52 -113.36 -103.22
C ASP A 77 65.63 -112.01 -103.91
N LYS A 78 66.11 -112.00 -105.16
CA LYS A 78 66.11 -110.79 -105.98
C LYS A 78 64.69 -110.27 -106.19
N ALA A 79 63.73 -111.16 -106.45
CA ALA A 79 62.33 -110.79 -106.62
C ALA A 79 61.71 -110.16 -105.34
N LYS A 80 62.07 -110.64 -104.14
CA LYS A 80 61.58 -110.06 -102.87
C LYS A 80 62.11 -108.65 -102.63
N LEU A 81 63.39 -108.42 -102.91
CA LEU A 81 64.01 -107.12 -102.72
C LEU A 81 63.45 -106.07 -103.68
N ASP A 82 63.09 -106.48 -104.90
CA ASP A 82 62.46 -105.59 -105.89
C ASP A 82 61.04 -105.15 -105.47
N GLY A 83 60.41 -105.81 -104.48
CA GLY A 83 59.05 -105.51 -104.02
C GLY A 83 58.91 -104.49 -102.89
N VAL A 84 60.01 -103.96 -102.32
CA VAL A 84 59.95 -102.99 -101.21
C VAL A 84 59.77 -101.56 -101.73
N ALA A 85 58.66 -100.90 -101.35
CA ALA A 85 58.35 -99.52 -101.77
C ALA A 85 59.23 -98.47 -101.07
N ALA A 86 59.49 -97.36 -101.76
CA ALA A 86 60.28 -96.26 -101.22
C ALA A 86 59.56 -95.54 -100.06
N GLY A 87 60.18 -95.50 -98.86
CA GLY A 87 59.74 -94.65 -97.75
C GLY A 87 58.84 -95.29 -96.67
N ALA A 88 58.92 -96.61 -96.45
CA ALA A 88 58.06 -97.36 -95.52
C ALA A 88 58.25 -97.06 -93.99
N ASN A 89 58.70 -95.85 -93.60
CA ASN A 89 59.11 -95.49 -92.23
C ASN A 89 58.27 -94.38 -91.56
N ASN A 90 57.08 -94.01 -92.07
CA ASN A 90 56.33 -92.83 -91.60
C ASN A 90 55.58 -93.06 -90.25
N TYR A 91 55.84 -92.23 -89.22
CA TYR A 91 55.46 -92.42 -87.79
C TYR A 91 54.56 -91.29 -87.22
N THR A 92 53.77 -91.57 -86.16
CA THR A 92 52.97 -90.59 -85.37
C THR A 92 53.07 -90.81 -83.85
N HIS A 93 53.12 -89.72 -83.06
CA HIS A 93 53.44 -89.72 -81.60
C HIS A 93 52.19 -89.54 -80.68
N PRO A 94 52.14 -90.14 -79.46
CA PRO A 94 51.00 -90.00 -78.54
C PRO A 94 50.95 -88.66 -77.76
N ASN A 95 49.73 -88.28 -77.35
CA ASN A 95 49.43 -87.08 -76.55
C ASN A 95 49.70 -87.29 -75.03
N HIS A 96 49.91 -86.21 -74.27
CA HIS A 96 50.14 -86.24 -72.81
C HIS A 96 48.95 -85.67 -72.01
N THR A 97 48.76 -86.07 -70.75
CA THR A 97 47.73 -85.55 -69.83
C THR A 97 48.33 -85.01 -68.52
N GLY A 98 47.77 -83.91 -67.99
CA GLY A 98 48.19 -83.24 -66.74
C GLY A 98 47.65 -81.81 -66.67
N ASP A 99 48.51 -80.79 -66.80
CA ASP A 99 48.13 -79.39 -66.55
C ASP A 99 47.80 -78.59 -67.81
N VAL A 100 48.17 -79.12 -68.98
CA VAL A 100 47.81 -78.55 -70.28
C VAL A 100 47.33 -79.69 -71.17
N THR A 101 46.05 -79.70 -71.52
CA THR A 101 45.54 -80.61 -72.56
C THR A 101 45.81 -79.96 -73.91
N SER A 102 46.79 -80.47 -74.67
CA SER A 102 46.98 -80.04 -76.06
C SER A 102 46.17 -80.96 -76.97
N THR A 103 45.35 -80.40 -77.84
CA THR A 103 44.99 -81.05 -79.11
C THR A 103 45.62 -80.18 -80.20
N SER A 104 46.23 -80.84 -81.19
CA SER A 104 47.04 -80.28 -82.27
C SER A 104 46.83 -78.78 -82.53
N ASP A 105 47.94 -78.01 -82.46
CA ASP A 105 48.18 -76.64 -82.98
C ASP A 105 47.64 -75.35 -82.30
N GLY A 106 47.01 -75.39 -81.12
CA GLY A 106 46.96 -74.21 -80.22
C GLY A 106 45.74 -74.09 -79.31
N VAL A 107 45.95 -74.05 -77.98
CA VAL A 107 44.89 -73.80 -76.99
C VAL A 107 45.17 -72.51 -76.21
N THR A 108 44.10 -71.72 -76.00
CA THR A 108 44.07 -70.35 -75.46
C THR A 108 43.59 -70.22 -74.00
N ALA A 109 43.43 -71.31 -73.24
CA ALA A 109 43.05 -71.20 -71.83
C ALA A 109 43.44 -72.42 -70.96
N ILE A 110 43.73 -72.15 -69.68
CA ILE A 110 43.84 -73.11 -68.58
C ILE A 110 42.45 -73.26 -67.96
N ALA A 111 42.01 -74.49 -67.66
CA ALA A 111 40.70 -74.71 -67.07
C ALA A 111 40.58 -74.12 -65.65
N ALA A 112 39.37 -73.73 -65.24
CA ALA A 112 39.12 -73.17 -63.92
C ALA A 112 39.51 -74.17 -62.81
N GLY A 113 40.18 -73.68 -61.76
CA GLY A 113 40.60 -74.48 -60.61
C GLY A 113 41.85 -75.33 -60.83
N VAL A 114 42.45 -75.29 -62.03
CA VAL A 114 43.72 -76.00 -62.31
C VAL A 114 44.92 -75.29 -61.70
N ILE A 115 44.88 -73.96 -61.61
CA ILE A 115 45.87 -73.20 -60.83
C ILE A 115 45.28 -72.97 -59.43
N VAL A 116 45.87 -73.62 -58.43
CA VAL A 116 45.59 -73.42 -57.01
C VAL A 116 46.69 -72.60 -56.33
N ASP A 117 46.45 -72.13 -55.11
CA ASP A 117 47.40 -71.27 -54.38
C ASP A 117 48.80 -71.91 -54.24
N ALA A 118 48.87 -73.24 -54.13
CA ALA A 118 50.13 -73.98 -54.02
C ALA A 118 50.96 -73.95 -55.32
N ASP A 119 50.32 -73.78 -56.48
CA ASP A 119 50.99 -73.70 -57.78
C ASP A 119 51.68 -72.34 -57.98
N VAL A 120 51.29 -71.34 -57.19
CA VAL A 120 51.85 -70.00 -57.24
C VAL A 120 52.86 -69.83 -56.10
N ASN A 121 54.15 -69.92 -56.43
CA ASN A 121 55.23 -69.70 -55.48
C ASN A 121 55.11 -68.32 -54.79
N SER A 122 55.39 -68.21 -53.49
CA SER A 122 55.36 -66.95 -52.73
C SER A 122 56.27 -65.84 -53.30
N ALA A 123 57.30 -66.19 -54.08
CA ALA A 123 58.19 -65.26 -54.76
C ALA A 123 57.69 -64.86 -56.18
N ALA A 124 56.56 -65.39 -56.63
CA ALA A 124 56.01 -65.08 -57.94
C ALA A 124 55.60 -63.60 -58.02
N ALA A 125 56.24 -62.86 -58.93
CA ALA A 125 55.95 -61.44 -59.18
C ALA A 125 54.69 -61.25 -60.04
N ILE A 126 53.53 -61.65 -59.52
CA ILE A 126 52.25 -61.49 -60.21
C ILE A 126 51.74 -60.06 -60.01
N GLY A 127 51.96 -59.19 -61.01
CA GLY A 127 51.52 -57.79 -60.94
C GLY A 127 49.98 -57.63 -60.99
N TRP A 128 49.45 -56.63 -60.29
CA TRP A 128 48.01 -56.35 -60.16
C TRP A 128 47.28 -56.15 -61.51
N GLY A 129 47.99 -55.74 -62.56
CA GLY A 129 47.45 -55.64 -63.92
C GLY A 129 47.16 -56.97 -64.60
N LYS A 130 47.83 -58.06 -64.19
CA LYS A 130 47.75 -59.39 -64.80
C LYS A 130 46.68 -60.30 -64.16
N ILE A 131 46.11 -59.88 -63.04
CA ILE A 131 44.99 -60.56 -62.38
C ILE A 131 43.67 -59.96 -62.92
N SER A 132 42.76 -60.83 -63.38
CA SER A 132 41.42 -60.41 -63.81
C SER A 132 40.65 -59.83 -62.62
N LYS A 133 40.16 -58.60 -62.79
CA LYS A 133 39.51 -57.84 -61.72
C LYS A 133 38.04 -58.23 -61.51
N THR A 134 37.42 -58.82 -62.52
CA THR A 134 36.00 -59.20 -62.49
C THR A 134 35.70 -60.36 -61.54
N GLY A 135 36.73 -61.10 -61.11
CA GLY A 135 36.59 -62.19 -60.11
C GLY A 135 37.63 -62.15 -59.00
N SER A 136 38.46 -61.10 -58.91
CA SER A 136 39.43 -60.96 -57.84
C SER A 136 38.79 -60.26 -56.64
N SER A 137 38.89 -60.87 -55.46
CA SER A 137 38.51 -60.25 -54.18
C SER A 137 39.27 -58.95 -53.87
N LEU A 138 40.27 -58.59 -54.68
CA LEU A 138 41.10 -57.39 -54.53
C LEU A 138 40.68 -56.23 -55.44
N ALA A 139 39.66 -56.38 -56.31
CA ALA A 139 39.29 -55.36 -57.29
C ALA A 139 38.19 -54.38 -56.84
N ASP A 140 37.47 -54.68 -55.76
CA ASP A 140 36.43 -53.79 -55.23
C ASP A 140 36.81 -53.23 -53.86
N LEU A 141 37.25 -51.98 -53.84
CA LEU A 141 37.56 -51.26 -52.61
C LEU A 141 36.29 -50.95 -51.78
N ALA A 142 35.08 -51.20 -52.30
CA ALA A 142 33.83 -51.04 -51.58
C ALA A 142 33.59 -52.11 -50.49
N THR A 143 34.34 -53.22 -50.49
CA THR A 143 34.10 -54.36 -49.58
C THR A 143 35.22 -54.66 -48.59
N ARG A 144 36.24 -53.80 -48.44
CA ARG A 144 37.27 -54.03 -47.42
C ARG A 144 36.83 -53.56 -46.03
N SER A 145 37.13 -54.38 -45.02
CA SER A 145 36.97 -54.08 -43.60
C SER A 145 38.01 -53.06 -43.13
N ALA A 146 37.64 -52.23 -42.16
CA ALA A 146 38.51 -51.17 -41.60
C ALA A 146 39.86 -51.66 -41.03
N GLY A 147 40.00 -52.97 -40.72
CA GLY A 147 41.23 -53.57 -40.20
C GLY A 147 42.39 -53.69 -41.19
N ASP A 148 42.13 -53.48 -42.49
CA ASP A 148 43.14 -53.50 -43.54
C ASP A 148 43.95 -52.19 -43.67
N LEU A 149 43.53 -51.15 -42.93
CA LEU A 149 44.16 -49.84 -42.90
C LEU A 149 45.07 -49.76 -41.68
N SER A 150 46.34 -50.15 -41.82
CA SER A 150 47.32 -50.13 -40.72
C SER A 150 47.82 -48.72 -40.35
N SER A 151 47.44 -47.68 -41.11
CA SER A 151 47.56 -46.26 -40.73
C SER A 151 46.73 -45.36 -41.64
N GLY A 152 46.37 -44.16 -41.15
CA GLY A 152 45.63 -43.11 -41.89
C GLY A 152 44.24 -42.80 -41.29
N THR A 153 43.75 -41.58 -41.49
CA THR A 153 42.41 -41.16 -41.06
C THR A 153 41.37 -41.55 -42.12
N LEU A 154 40.32 -42.31 -41.75
CA LEU A 154 39.15 -42.46 -42.62
C LEU A 154 38.42 -41.12 -42.67
N ALA A 155 38.22 -40.58 -43.88
CA ALA A 155 37.42 -39.37 -44.05
C ALA A 155 36.00 -39.61 -43.49
N ALA A 156 35.43 -38.63 -42.78
CA ALA A 156 34.10 -38.73 -42.16
C ALA A 156 33.05 -39.29 -43.13
N ALA A 157 33.13 -38.89 -44.41
CA ALA A 157 32.36 -39.37 -45.58
C ALA A 157 32.25 -40.89 -45.74
N ARG A 158 33.10 -41.68 -45.07
CA ARG A 158 33.14 -43.14 -45.17
C ARG A 158 32.65 -43.86 -43.91
N LEU A 159 32.21 -43.16 -42.86
CA LEU A 159 31.45 -43.80 -41.78
C LEU A 159 30.05 -44.22 -42.29
N PRO A 160 29.57 -45.44 -41.99
CA PRO A 160 28.20 -45.84 -42.30
C PRO A 160 27.21 -45.00 -41.49
N ALA A 161 25.98 -44.87 -41.97
CA ALA A 161 24.93 -44.22 -41.20
C ALA A 161 24.69 -45.00 -39.89
N ILE A 162 24.66 -44.30 -38.76
CA ILE A 162 24.28 -44.86 -37.45
C ILE A 162 22.83 -44.46 -37.21
N SER A 163 21.95 -45.41 -36.93
CA SER A 163 20.52 -45.18 -36.70
C SER A 163 20.04 -45.86 -35.42
N GLY A 164 19.22 -45.17 -34.64
CA GLY A 164 18.74 -45.56 -33.31
C GLY A 164 18.53 -44.33 -32.44
N ASP A 165 18.89 -44.41 -31.15
CA ASP A 165 18.74 -43.28 -30.19
C ASP A 165 19.57 -42.06 -30.59
N ILE A 166 20.67 -42.31 -31.31
CA ILE A 166 21.47 -41.29 -31.99
C ILE A 166 21.40 -41.57 -33.49
N THR A 167 21.10 -40.53 -34.27
CA THR A 167 21.09 -40.62 -35.73
C THR A 167 22.22 -39.78 -36.34
N MET A 168 22.99 -40.39 -37.23
CA MET A 168 24.04 -39.75 -38.03
C MET A 168 23.96 -40.23 -39.47
N ALA A 169 23.86 -39.30 -40.41
CA ALA A 169 24.00 -39.62 -41.83
C ALA A 169 25.43 -40.09 -42.14
N ALA A 170 25.57 -40.98 -43.12
CA ALA A 170 26.88 -41.38 -43.63
C ALA A 170 27.65 -40.13 -44.07
N GLY A 171 28.79 -39.87 -43.45
CA GLY A 171 29.57 -38.66 -43.73
C GLY A 171 29.39 -37.45 -42.83
N ALA A 172 28.42 -37.45 -41.90
CA ALA A 172 28.18 -36.30 -41.03
C ALA A 172 29.18 -36.24 -39.86
N GLY A 173 29.65 -35.02 -39.55
CA GLY A 173 30.56 -34.74 -38.42
C GLY A 173 29.86 -34.45 -37.09
N THR A 174 28.53 -34.49 -37.03
CA THR A 174 27.77 -34.17 -35.81
C THR A 174 26.57 -35.10 -35.68
N ALA A 175 26.33 -35.59 -34.47
CA ALA A 175 25.23 -36.48 -34.15
C ALA A 175 24.10 -35.70 -33.47
N VAL A 176 22.86 -36.00 -33.84
CA VAL A 176 21.69 -35.50 -33.11
C VAL A 176 21.03 -36.66 -32.39
N ILE A 177 20.60 -36.42 -31.15
CA ILE A 177 19.64 -37.30 -30.49
C ILE A 177 18.30 -37.03 -31.17
N THR A 178 17.71 -38.05 -31.77
CA THR A 178 16.41 -37.89 -32.45
C THR A 178 15.36 -37.47 -31.41
N ALA A 179 14.47 -36.54 -31.75
CA ALA A 179 13.39 -36.17 -30.83
C ALA A 179 12.60 -37.41 -30.39
N GLY A 180 12.43 -37.61 -29.08
CA GLY A 180 11.75 -38.77 -28.51
C GLY A 180 12.62 -40.02 -28.32
N ALA A 181 13.91 -39.96 -28.65
CA ALA A 181 14.85 -41.06 -28.43
C ALA A 181 15.23 -41.29 -26.96
N ILE A 182 14.98 -40.32 -26.08
CA ILE A 182 15.15 -40.48 -24.62
C ILE A 182 13.77 -40.55 -23.98
N VAL A 183 13.34 -41.75 -23.60
CA VAL A 183 12.10 -42.07 -22.88
C VAL A 183 12.38 -42.27 -21.38
N ASN A 184 11.34 -42.19 -20.53
CA ASN A 184 11.51 -42.39 -19.07
C ASN A 184 12.13 -43.75 -18.69
N ALA A 185 12.00 -44.78 -19.53
CA ALA A 185 12.63 -46.08 -19.27
C ALA A 185 14.17 -46.05 -19.46
N ASP A 186 14.67 -45.12 -20.28
CA ASP A 186 16.10 -44.85 -20.45
C ASP A 186 16.65 -44.06 -19.25
N VAL A 187 15.74 -43.46 -18.51
CA VAL A 187 15.98 -42.63 -17.33
C VAL A 187 15.68 -43.46 -16.10
N ASN A 188 16.70 -44.14 -15.59
CA ASN A 188 16.63 -44.88 -14.32
C ASN A 188 15.89 -44.06 -13.22
N ALA A 189 15.17 -44.70 -12.29
CA ALA A 189 14.59 -43.99 -11.13
C ALA A 189 15.66 -43.27 -10.27
N SER A 190 16.92 -43.69 -10.38
CA SER A 190 18.14 -43.05 -9.87
C SER A 190 18.86 -42.17 -10.90
N ALA A 191 18.35 -42.07 -12.13
CA ALA A 191 18.88 -41.16 -13.13
C ALA A 191 18.55 -39.74 -12.71
N ALA A 192 19.62 -38.96 -12.60
CA ALA A 192 19.58 -37.58 -12.18
C ALA A 192 19.18 -36.67 -13.35
N ILE A 193 17.91 -36.73 -13.79
CA ILE A 193 17.41 -35.74 -14.75
C ILE A 193 17.12 -34.44 -14.05
N ASP A 194 18.02 -33.51 -14.33
CA ASP A 194 17.97 -32.14 -13.89
C ASP A 194 16.82 -31.40 -14.57
N ALA A 195 16.07 -30.66 -13.77
CA ALA A 195 14.88 -29.94 -14.23
C ALA A 195 15.19 -28.74 -15.15
N SER A 196 16.45 -28.33 -15.26
CA SER A 196 16.98 -27.45 -16.33
C SER A 196 16.83 -28.02 -17.74
N LYS A 197 16.50 -29.30 -17.88
CA LYS A 197 16.18 -29.95 -19.15
C LYS A 197 14.68 -30.14 -19.40
N ILE A 198 13.82 -29.64 -18.50
CA ILE A 198 12.37 -29.92 -18.44
C ILE A 198 11.50 -28.66 -18.63
N GLY A 199 12.02 -27.46 -18.37
CA GLY A 199 11.32 -26.21 -18.71
C GLY A 199 11.07 -26.08 -20.22
N THR A 200 10.09 -25.28 -20.65
CA THR A 200 9.66 -25.04 -22.05
C THR A 200 10.76 -24.55 -23.02
N GLY A 201 12.02 -24.57 -22.60
CA GLY A 201 13.10 -23.78 -23.16
C GLY A 201 12.95 -22.28 -22.89
N VAL A 202 11.82 -21.86 -22.28
CA VAL A 202 11.49 -20.47 -21.95
C VAL A 202 11.57 -20.20 -20.45
N VAL A 203 11.32 -21.23 -19.61
CA VAL A 203 11.68 -21.20 -18.19
C VAL A 203 13.20 -21.21 -18.13
N SER A 204 13.76 -20.03 -17.93
CA SER A 204 15.18 -19.88 -17.72
C SER A 204 15.61 -20.66 -16.48
N ASN A 205 16.88 -21.04 -16.42
CA ASN A 205 17.44 -21.62 -15.19
C ASN A 205 17.22 -20.69 -13.97
N ALA A 206 17.09 -19.38 -14.18
CA ALA A 206 16.77 -18.41 -13.13
C ALA A 206 15.34 -18.58 -12.59
N GLU A 207 14.35 -18.79 -13.46
CA GLU A 207 12.97 -19.03 -13.05
C GLU A 207 12.80 -20.38 -12.37
N PHE A 208 13.50 -21.41 -12.86
CA PHE A 208 13.52 -22.70 -12.20
C PHE A 208 14.17 -22.64 -10.80
N ALA A 209 15.19 -21.80 -10.62
CA ALA A 209 15.87 -21.59 -9.34
C ALA A 209 15.05 -20.81 -8.30
N TYR A 210 14.03 -20.04 -8.71
CA TYR A 210 13.11 -19.43 -7.74
C TYR A 210 12.27 -20.45 -6.96
N LEU A 211 12.28 -21.71 -7.38
CA LEU A 211 11.71 -22.84 -6.65
C LEU A 211 12.65 -23.40 -5.57
N ASP A 212 13.81 -22.78 -5.34
CA ASP A 212 14.75 -23.18 -4.29
C ASP A 212 14.19 -22.88 -2.88
N GLY A 213 14.49 -23.78 -1.94
CA GLY A 213 13.95 -23.73 -0.57
C GLY A 213 12.53 -24.26 -0.42
N VAL A 214 11.90 -24.71 -1.51
CA VAL A 214 10.62 -25.42 -1.54
C VAL A 214 10.80 -26.84 -0.98
N THR A 215 10.68 -26.98 0.34
CA THR A 215 10.84 -28.24 1.10
C THR A 215 9.57 -29.10 1.14
N SER A 216 8.48 -28.59 0.59
CA SER A 216 7.14 -29.18 0.51
C SER A 216 6.40 -28.46 -0.62
N ALA A 217 5.13 -28.79 -0.90
CA ALA A 217 4.40 -28.09 -1.96
C ALA A 217 4.52 -26.55 -1.80
N ILE A 218 4.88 -25.84 -2.89
CA ILE A 218 5.07 -24.37 -2.92
C ILE A 218 3.89 -23.66 -2.26
N GLN A 219 2.68 -24.16 -2.52
CA GLN A 219 1.43 -23.67 -1.94
C GLN A 219 1.43 -23.73 -0.40
N THR A 220 1.98 -24.78 0.19
CA THR A 220 2.11 -24.93 1.66
C THR A 220 3.01 -23.84 2.24
N GLN A 221 4.12 -23.52 1.57
CA GLN A 221 5.02 -22.46 2.04
C GLN A 221 4.42 -21.06 1.90
N LEU A 222 3.71 -20.79 0.80
CA LEU A 222 2.98 -19.54 0.61
C LEU A 222 1.89 -19.37 1.67
N ASN A 223 1.11 -20.42 1.93
CA ASN A 223 0.08 -20.42 2.97
C ASN A 223 0.66 -20.24 4.38
N ALA A 224 1.91 -20.68 4.61
CA ALA A 224 2.59 -20.46 5.89
C ALA A 224 3.05 -19.01 6.09
N LYS A 225 3.20 -18.20 5.03
CA LYS A 225 3.60 -16.79 5.13
C LYS A 225 2.46 -15.89 5.57
N GLU A 226 1.28 -16.09 4.99
CA GLU A 226 0.06 -15.41 5.41
C GLU A 226 -1.15 -16.18 4.90
N THR A 227 -2.23 -16.17 5.67
CA THR A 227 -3.53 -16.70 5.22
C THR A 227 -4.57 -15.58 5.28
N PRO A 228 -5.67 -15.68 4.51
CA PRO A 228 -6.79 -14.75 4.68
C PRO A 228 -7.27 -14.67 6.14
N ALA A 229 -7.26 -15.79 6.86
CA ALA A 229 -7.60 -15.85 8.29
C ALA A 229 -6.55 -15.16 9.18
N GLY A 230 -5.26 -15.34 8.89
CA GLY A 230 -4.16 -14.66 9.60
C GLY A 230 -4.19 -13.15 9.40
N ALA A 231 -4.42 -12.69 8.16
CA ALA A 231 -4.60 -11.29 7.84
C ALA A 231 -5.82 -10.68 8.56
N GLN A 232 -6.95 -11.40 8.60
CA GLN A 232 -8.13 -10.96 9.36
C GLN A 232 -7.84 -10.84 10.87
N THR A 233 -7.07 -11.78 11.43
CA THR A 233 -6.66 -11.73 12.84
C THR A 233 -5.82 -10.48 13.14
N LYS A 234 -4.88 -10.13 12.24
CA LYS A 234 -4.08 -8.91 12.34
C LYS A 234 -4.94 -7.64 12.23
N ALA A 235 -5.93 -7.62 11.33
CA ALA A 235 -6.86 -6.51 11.20
C ALA A 235 -7.70 -6.31 12.48
N ASN A 236 -8.27 -7.38 13.03
CA ASN A 236 -9.03 -7.33 14.29
C ASN A 236 -8.16 -6.86 15.45
N THR A 237 -6.89 -7.30 15.49
CA THR A 237 -5.92 -6.85 16.49
C THR A 237 -5.62 -5.36 16.35
N ALA A 238 -5.45 -4.85 15.13
CA ALA A 238 -5.23 -3.44 14.87
C ALA A 238 -6.45 -2.57 15.27
N GLU A 239 -7.66 -3.02 14.96
CA GLU A 239 -8.91 -2.37 15.39
C GLU A 239 -9.01 -2.29 16.92
N SER A 240 -8.77 -3.42 17.61
CA SER A 240 -8.75 -3.49 19.06
C SER A 240 -7.71 -2.53 19.65
N ASN A 241 -6.48 -2.53 19.11
CA ASN A 241 -5.41 -1.64 19.55
C ASN A 241 -5.77 -0.16 19.35
N ALA A 242 -6.39 0.20 18.22
CA ALA A 242 -6.83 1.57 17.97
C ALA A 242 -7.92 2.02 18.95
N LYS A 243 -8.86 1.13 19.27
CA LYS A 243 -9.91 1.38 20.25
C LYS A 243 -9.33 1.56 21.65
N VAL A 244 -8.45 0.65 22.09
CA VAL A 244 -7.75 0.73 23.37
C VAL A 244 -6.94 2.02 23.48
N TYR A 245 -6.19 2.38 22.42
CA TYR A 245 -5.43 3.63 22.39
C TYR A 245 -6.32 4.86 22.58
N THR A 246 -7.43 4.93 21.84
CA THR A 246 -8.39 6.06 21.92
C THR A 246 -9.06 6.12 23.29
N ASP A 247 -9.50 4.98 23.83
CA ASP A 247 -10.16 4.89 25.13
C ASP A 247 -9.22 5.23 26.30
N ALA A 248 -7.91 4.97 26.17
CA ALA A 248 -6.92 5.28 27.19
C ALA A 248 -6.56 6.77 27.28
N LYS A 249 -6.87 7.58 26.26
CA LYS A 249 -6.57 9.01 26.28
C LYS A 249 -7.53 9.78 27.21
N ALA A 250 -6.99 10.77 27.91
CA ALA A 250 -7.74 11.70 28.73
C ALA A 250 -8.37 12.82 27.87
N TRP A 251 -9.37 12.46 27.07
CA TRP A 251 -10.17 13.42 26.29
C TRP A 251 -11.62 13.42 26.79
N GLN A 252 -12.37 14.45 26.38
CA GLN A 252 -13.77 14.61 26.73
C GLN A 252 -14.65 13.54 26.05
N LYS A 253 -14.89 12.41 26.74
CA LYS A 253 -15.66 11.27 26.22
C LYS A 253 -17.17 11.49 26.14
N TYR A 254 -17.69 12.46 26.90
CA TYR A 254 -19.11 12.79 26.92
C TYR A 254 -19.38 13.96 25.98
N ARG A 255 -20.35 13.81 25.07
CA ARG A 255 -20.70 14.85 24.11
C ARG A 255 -21.37 16.04 24.82
N LEU A 256 -20.76 17.23 24.73
CA LEU A 256 -21.30 18.47 25.32
C LEU A 256 -21.97 19.39 24.28
N THR A 257 -21.62 19.24 23.01
CA THR A 257 -22.06 20.06 21.86
C THR A 257 -22.33 19.16 20.65
N GLY A 258 -22.91 19.70 19.57
CA GLY A 258 -22.88 19.06 18.25
C GLY A 258 -21.46 18.96 17.70
N ASP A 259 -21.29 18.13 16.66
CA ASP A 259 -19.99 17.89 16.02
C ASP A 259 -19.44 19.14 15.31
N ASP A 260 -20.31 20.11 15.00
CA ASP A 260 -19.96 21.44 14.48
C ASP A 260 -19.64 22.47 15.58
N GLY A 261 -19.61 22.03 16.85
CA GLY A 261 -19.35 22.87 18.02
C GLY A 261 -20.56 23.66 18.52
N LYS A 262 -21.74 23.55 17.90
CA LYS A 262 -22.94 24.27 18.33
C LYS A 262 -23.66 23.58 19.48
N SER A 263 -24.56 24.31 20.15
CA SER A 263 -25.43 23.74 21.18
C SER A 263 -26.27 22.58 20.64
N LEU A 264 -26.57 21.62 21.51
CA LEU A 264 -27.45 20.49 21.25
C LEU A 264 -28.91 20.96 21.21
N VAL A 265 -29.60 20.74 20.09
CA VAL A 265 -31.01 21.17 19.92
C VAL A 265 -31.96 20.27 20.70
N ILE A 266 -32.82 20.88 21.53
CA ILE A 266 -33.78 20.20 22.42
C ILE A 266 -35.21 20.79 22.32
N SER A 267 -35.56 21.43 21.21
CA SER A 267 -36.90 22.00 21.02
C SER A 267 -38.02 20.98 21.24
N GLY A 268 -39.12 21.41 21.87
CA GLY A 268 -40.28 20.56 22.16
C GLY A 268 -40.09 19.55 23.30
N THR A 269 -38.92 19.54 23.96
CA THR A 269 -38.66 18.62 25.08
C THR A 269 -39.09 19.20 26.43
N ASP A 270 -39.26 18.32 27.41
CA ASP A 270 -39.42 18.71 28.81
C ASP A 270 -38.05 18.91 29.47
N LEU A 271 -37.79 20.13 29.95
CA LEU A 271 -36.53 20.47 30.63
C LEU A 271 -36.30 19.63 31.89
N ASN A 272 -37.33 19.06 32.49
CA ASN A 272 -37.15 18.16 33.64
C ASN A 272 -36.43 16.86 33.27
N ASN A 273 -36.46 16.46 32.00
CA ASN A 273 -35.79 15.26 31.49
C ASN A 273 -34.34 15.52 31.06
N ILE A 274 -33.96 16.79 30.86
CA ILE A 274 -32.61 17.17 30.43
C ILE A 274 -31.68 17.23 31.64
N THR A 275 -31.12 16.07 32.00
CA THR A 275 -30.26 15.88 33.18
C THR A 275 -28.79 15.64 32.84
N ALA A 276 -28.49 15.36 31.56
CA ALA A 276 -27.15 15.11 31.06
C ALA A 276 -26.32 16.40 30.95
N ASN A 277 -25.02 16.32 31.23
CA ASN A 277 -24.08 17.43 31.03
C ASN A 277 -24.11 17.92 29.58
N GLY A 278 -24.17 19.24 29.36
CA GLY A 278 -24.06 19.78 28.00
C GLY A 278 -24.54 21.21 27.85
N PHE A 279 -24.32 21.73 26.64
CA PHE A 279 -24.81 23.02 26.16
C PHE A 279 -25.94 22.76 25.18
N TYR A 280 -27.13 23.23 25.50
CA TYR A 280 -28.34 22.97 24.74
C TYR A 280 -28.99 24.26 24.29
N ASN A 281 -29.84 24.18 23.27
CA ASN A 281 -30.75 25.25 22.90
C ASN A 281 -32.09 24.71 22.39
N GLY A 282 -33.15 25.48 22.50
CA GLY A 282 -34.44 25.09 21.94
C GLY A 282 -35.56 26.03 22.32
N ASP A 283 -36.70 25.81 21.69
CA ASP A 283 -37.96 26.51 21.89
C ASP A 283 -39.08 25.52 22.24
N THR A 284 -40.26 26.05 22.60
CA THR A 284 -41.42 25.20 22.96
C THR A 284 -41.08 24.18 24.06
N LEU A 285 -40.26 24.61 25.03
CA LEU A 285 -39.76 23.76 26.10
C LEU A 285 -40.77 23.68 27.25
N SER A 286 -41.16 22.45 27.64
CA SER A 286 -41.99 22.26 28.83
C SER A 286 -41.16 22.48 30.11
N ASN A 287 -41.79 23.02 31.16
CA ASN A 287 -41.12 23.47 32.39
C ASN A 287 -40.02 24.54 32.15
N SER A 288 -40.22 25.40 31.13
CA SER A 288 -39.36 26.56 30.88
C SER A 288 -39.44 27.60 32.00
N PRO A 289 -38.39 28.44 32.19
CA PRO A 289 -38.33 29.39 33.32
C PRO A 289 -39.46 30.40 33.39
N ASP A 290 -39.93 30.88 32.24
CA ASP A 290 -40.98 31.89 32.12
C ASP A 290 -42.29 31.33 31.52
N GLY A 291 -42.37 30.01 31.32
CA GLY A 291 -43.53 29.34 30.73
C GLY A 291 -43.78 29.69 29.26
N THR A 292 -42.86 30.39 28.60
CA THR A 292 -43.04 30.80 27.20
C THR A 292 -42.51 29.75 26.22
N ALA A 293 -42.95 29.85 24.96
CA ALA A 293 -42.39 29.09 23.83
C ALA A 293 -41.16 29.77 23.20
N SER A 294 -40.48 30.68 23.92
CA SER A 294 -39.30 31.38 23.40
C SER A 294 -38.10 30.44 23.27
N TRP A 295 -37.10 30.86 22.49
CA TRP A 295 -35.81 30.18 22.43
C TRP A 295 -34.99 30.44 23.69
N PHE A 296 -34.41 29.37 24.24
CA PHE A 296 -33.48 29.40 25.35
C PHE A 296 -32.18 28.68 25.01
N TYR A 297 -31.07 29.18 25.54
CA TYR A 297 -29.87 28.40 25.79
C TYR A 297 -29.94 27.80 27.18
N ILE A 298 -29.63 26.51 27.30
CA ILE A 298 -29.67 25.77 28.56
C ILE A 298 -28.31 25.14 28.80
N GLU A 299 -27.68 25.46 29.92
CA GLU A 299 -26.51 24.74 30.41
C GLU A 299 -26.94 23.77 31.49
N VAL A 300 -26.50 22.52 31.39
CA VAL A 300 -26.82 21.48 32.37
C VAL A 300 -25.53 20.94 32.97
N GLN A 301 -25.49 20.90 34.30
CA GLN A 301 -24.41 20.35 35.08
C GLN A 301 -24.96 19.29 36.04
N CYS A 302 -24.72 18.01 35.72
CA CYS A 302 -25.01 16.87 36.56
C CYS A 302 -23.92 16.68 37.61
N HIS A 303 -24.33 16.49 38.86
CA HIS A 303 -23.40 16.20 39.95
C HIS A 303 -22.71 14.85 39.75
N SER A 304 -21.54 14.67 40.37
CA SER A 304 -20.80 13.40 40.42
C SER A 304 -21.58 12.25 41.07
N ASN A 305 -22.69 12.56 41.75
CA ASN A 305 -23.53 11.57 42.47
C ASN A 305 -24.69 11.06 41.59
N GLY A 306 -24.75 11.47 40.32
CA GLY A 306 -25.74 11.02 39.34
C GLY A 306 -26.84 12.04 39.04
N SER A 307 -27.76 11.67 38.14
CA SER A 307 -28.82 12.54 37.57
C SER A 307 -29.94 12.93 38.54
N GLY A 308 -29.84 12.51 39.81
CA GLY A 308 -30.71 12.99 40.89
C GLY A 308 -30.35 14.38 41.39
N TYR A 309 -29.16 14.89 41.03
CA TYR A 309 -28.64 16.20 41.40
C TYR A 309 -28.12 16.95 40.17
N VAL A 310 -28.81 18.01 39.77
CA VAL A 310 -28.55 18.71 38.50
C VAL A 310 -28.74 20.21 38.66
N LEU A 311 -27.78 21.02 38.20
CA LEU A 311 -27.97 22.47 38.01
C LEU A 311 -28.37 22.72 36.55
N GLN A 312 -29.44 23.50 36.37
CA GLN A 312 -29.78 24.08 35.08
C GLN A 312 -29.66 25.60 35.13
N LYS A 313 -29.04 26.15 34.10
CA LYS A 313 -28.94 27.59 33.84
C LYS A 313 -29.59 27.86 32.49
N ALA A 314 -30.47 28.86 32.43
CA ALA A 314 -31.23 29.19 31.25
C ALA A 314 -31.07 30.67 30.88
N HIS A 315 -30.72 30.93 29.62
CA HIS A 315 -30.63 32.26 29.04
C HIS A 315 -31.62 32.40 27.89
N ARG A 316 -32.49 33.40 27.95
CA ARG A 316 -33.45 33.67 26.87
C ARG A 316 -32.73 34.31 25.68
N LEU A 317 -32.91 33.78 24.47
CA LEU A 317 -32.29 34.31 23.24
C LEU A 317 -33.13 35.42 22.59
N ASN A 318 -34.46 35.25 22.52
CA ASN A 318 -35.35 36.11 21.73
C ASN A 318 -36.36 36.85 22.62
N GLY A 319 -36.87 37.99 22.14
CA GLY A 319 -37.93 38.75 22.82
C GLY A 319 -37.51 40.08 23.43
N GLY A 320 -36.29 40.55 23.16
CA GLY A 320 -35.80 41.89 23.55
C GLY A 320 -35.49 42.05 25.03
N VAL A 321 -35.63 41.00 25.84
CA VAL A 321 -35.34 41.00 27.27
C VAL A 321 -34.23 39.98 27.54
N ASN A 322 -33.09 40.46 28.03
CA ASN A 322 -32.02 39.59 28.53
C ASN A 322 -32.44 39.06 29.90
N SER A 323 -32.63 37.75 30.00
CA SER A 323 -33.02 37.10 31.25
C SER A 323 -32.16 35.88 31.53
N PHE A 324 -31.76 35.74 32.79
CA PHE A 324 -31.01 34.60 33.32
C PHE A 324 -31.80 33.95 34.44
N PHE A 325 -31.95 32.63 34.35
CA PHE A 325 -32.62 31.82 35.35
C PHE A 325 -31.76 30.62 35.74
N MET A 326 -31.87 30.18 36.98
CA MET A 326 -31.25 28.96 37.44
C MET A 326 -32.18 28.16 38.34
N ARG A 327 -32.04 26.83 38.31
CA ARG A 327 -32.70 25.91 39.25
C ARG A 327 -31.83 24.69 39.51
N THR A 328 -32.04 24.07 40.66
CA THR A 328 -31.42 22.78 41.00
C THR A 328 -32.46 21.66 41.03
N LYS A 329 -32.02 20.46 40.67
CA LYS A 329 -32.66 19.19 41.02
C LYS A 329 -31.92 18.63 42.21
N GLU A 330 -32.62 18.23 43.26
CA GLU A 330 -32.06 17.60 44.45
C GLU A 330 -32.93 16.42 44.84
N ASN A 331 -32.33 15.26 45.15
CA ASN A 331 -33.08 14.04 45.47
C ASN A 331 -34.16 13.68 44.43
N ASN A 332 -33.85 13.87 43.15
CA ASN A 332 -34.76 13.68 42.02
C ASN A 332 -35.93 14.68 41.92
N VAL A 333 -35.98 15.71 42.76
CA VAL A 333 -37.02 16.74 42.75
C VAL A 333 -36.47 18.05 42.17
N TRP A 334 -37.16 18.65 41.21
CA TRP A 334 -36.79 19.96 40.67
C TRP A 334 -37.28 21.08 41.59
N GLY A 335 -36.37 21.99 41.94
CA GLY A 335 -36.71 23.28 42.53
C GLY A 335 -37.33 24.23 41.50
N ALA A 336 -37.94 25.31 41.99
CA ALA A 336 -38.46 26.38 41.15
C ALA A 336 -37.33 27.12 40.42
N TRP A 337 -37.66 27.72 39.28
CA TRP A 337 -36.75 28.63 38.59
C TRP A 337 -36.58 29.91 39.41
N SER A 338 -35.33 30.21 39.74
CA SER A 338 -34.94 31.48 40.34
C SER A 338 -34.40 32.42 39.26
N ALA A 339 -34.85 33.67 39.27
CA ALA A 339 -34.24 34.73 38.47
C ALA A 339 -32.88 35.13 39.04
N ASP A 340 -32.01 35.70 38.23
CA ASP A 340 -30.75 36.28 38.70
C ASP A 340 -30.98 37.32 39.82
N LEU A 341 -30.01 37.43 40.73
CA LEU A 341 -29.90 38.48 41.74
C LEU A 341 -30.12 39.87 41.13
N PHE A 342 -29.59 40.14 39.94
CA PHE A 342 -29.78 41.43 39.26
C PHE A 342 -31.25 41.72 38.93
N GLN A 343 -31.98 40.73 38.41
CA GLN A 343 -33.39 40.89 38.08
C GLN A 343 -34.24 40.95 39.35
N SER A 344 -33.92 40.15 40.37
CA SER A 344 -34.57 40.21 41.68
C SER A 344 -34.41 41.59 42.33
N VAL A 345 -33.19 42.13 42.33
CA VAL A 345 -32.88 43.48 42.81
C VAL A 345 -33.59 44.55 41.99
N ALA A 346 -33.60 44.47 40.65
CA ALA A 346 -34.29 45.42 39.78
C ALA A 346 -35.82 45.43 40.03
N ASN A 347 -36.42 44.25 40.19
CA ASN A 347 -37.82 44.11 40.56
C ASN A 347 -38.09 44.73 41.94
N GLY A 348 -37.23 44.45 42.93
CA GLY A 348 -37.29 45.04 44.26
C GLY A 348 -37.22 46.57 44.23
N LYS A 349 -36.26 47.15 43.49
CA LYS A 349 -36.14 48.61 43.30
C LYS A 349 -37.38 49.21 42.66
N SER A 350 -37.95 48.53 41.65
CA SER A 350 -39.17 48.99 40.97
C SER A 350 -40.39 49.01 41.91
N SER A 351 -40.52 48.00 42.76
CA SER A 351 -41.55 47.94 43.81
C SER A 351 -41.38 49.05 44.85
N ILE A 352 -40.15 49.28 45.33
CA ILE A 352 -39.83 50.36 46.28
C ILE A 352 -40.11 51.74 45.66
N ALA A 353 -39.66 51.96 44.42
CA ALA A 353 -39.91 53.20 43.70
C ALA A 353 -41.42 53.48 43.52
N SER A 354 -42.20 52.45 43.19
CA SER A 354 -43.65 52.56 43.08
C SER A 354 -44.29 52.96 44.41
N ALA A 355 -43.83 52.39 45.53
CA ALA A 355 -44.32 52.73 46.86
C ALA A 355 -44.01 54.19 47.25
N ILE A 356 -42.79 54.68 46.96
CA ILE A 356 -42.38 56.07 47.21
C ILE A 356 -43.21 57.04 46.37
N SER A 357 -43.37 56.75 45.08
CA SER A 357 -44.24 57.52 44.16
C SER A 357 -45.69 57.57 44.66
N GLY A 358 -46.21 56.47 45.21
CA GLY A 358 -47.53 56.40 45.84
C GLY A 358 -47.70 57.29 47.08
N LYS A 359 -46.62 57.79 47.68
CA LYS A 359 -46.63 58.75 48.81
C LYS A 359 -46.37 60.20 48.36
N GLY A 360 -46.41 60.47 47.06
CA GLY A 360 -46.30 61.82 46.50
C GLY A 360 -44.87 62.29 46.19
N VAL A 361 -43.87 61.41 46.26
CA VAL A 361 -42.47 61.72 45.90
C VAL A 361 -42.07 60.92 44.66
N ALA A 362 -41.78 61.57 43.53
CA ALA A 362 -41.48 60.88 42.27
C ALA A 362 -40.21 60.01 42.34
N ALA A 363 -40.36 58.70 42.13
CA ALA A 363 -39.30 57.70 42.12
C ALA A 363 -39.42 56.73 40.94
N SER A 364 -38.29 56.20 40.46
CA SER A 364 -38.17 55.27 39.33
C SER A 364 -37.45 53.99 39.72
N GLY A 365 -37.81 52.84 39.13
CA GLY A 365 -37.07 51.58 39.30
C GLY A 365 -35.63 51.62 38.78
N SER A 366 -35.30 52.63 37.96
CA SER A 366 -33.94 52.92 37.50
C SER A 366 -33.08 53.66 38.52
N ASP A 367 -33.68 54.28 39.55
CA ASP A 367 -32.93 54.97 40.60
C ASP A 367 -31.99 53.97 41.33
N ASP A 368 -30.83 54.46 41.79
CA ASP A 368 -29.97 53.68 42.68
C ASP A 368 -30.55 53.65 44.12
N PHE A 369 -30.05 52.73 44.95
CA PHE A 369 -30.54 52.57 46.31
C PHE A 369 -30.34 53.82 47.19
N GLY A 370 -29.27 54.59 46.97
CA GLY A 370 -29.02 55.83 47.71
C GLY A 370 -30.04 56.91 47.38
N THR A 371 -30.38 57.05 46.09
CA THR A 371 -31.39 57.97 45.57
C THR A 371 -32.78 57.59 46.07
N LEU A 372 -33.13 56.30 46.04
CA LEU A 372 -34.40 55.82 46.60
C LEU A 372 -34.47 56.10 48.11
N ALA A 373 -33.38 55.87 48.87
CA ALA A 373 -33.31 56.16 50.29
C ALA A 373 -33.49 57.67 50.59
N ALA A 374 -32.82 58.54 49.83
CA ALA A 374 -32.97 59.99 49.98
C ALA A 374 -34.41 60.46 49.66
N LYS A 375 -35.05 59.84 48.67
CA LYS A 375 -36.46 60.11 48.33
C LYS A 375 -37.42 59.65 49.44
N ILE A 376 -37.13 58.54 50.12
CA ILE A 376 -37.89 58.11 51.30
C ILE A 376 -37.85 59.17 52.40
N SER A 377 -36.69 59.81 52.67
CA SER A 377 -36.57 60.88 53.67
C SER A 377 -37.38 62.14 53.34
N ARG A 378 -37.86 62.29 52.10
CA ARG A 378 -38.71 63.40 51.65
C ARG A 378 -40.20 63.10 51.77
N ILE A 379 -40.57 61.90 52.20
CA ILE A 379 -41.96 61.56 52.49
C ILE A 379 -42.39 62.35 53.72
N VAL A 380 -43.33 63.27 53.55
CA VAL A 380 -43.87 64.08 54.66
C VAL A 380 -44.88 63.23 55.43
N VAL A 381 -44.61 63.01 56.72
CA VAL A 381 -45.56 62.40 57.67
C VAL A 381 -46.08 63.53 58.55
N SER A 382 -47.35 63.91 58.43
CA SER A 382 -47.94 65.01 59.19
C SER A 382 -48.22 64.60 60.65
N THR A 383 -47.43 65.10 61.59
CA THR A 383 -47.75 65.12 63.04
C THR A 383 -47.53 66.55 63.57
N GLY A 384 -48.34 66.98 64.55
CA GLY A 384 -48.67 68.38 64.93
C GLY A 384 -47.51 69.39 65.08
N GLY A 385 -47.83 70.69 64.93
CA GLY A 385 -46.82 71.77 64.87
C GLY A 385 -47.29 73.11 65.46
N GLU A 386 -46.29 73.92 65.85
CA GLU A 386 -46.37 75.28 66.37
C GLU A 386 -47.03 76.25 65.35
N TYR A 387 -48.01 77.04 65.79
CA TYR A 387 -48.65 78.06 64.95
C TYR A 387 -48.27 79.46 65.41
N VAL A 388 -47.57 80.19 64.55
CA VAL A 388 -47.06 81.53 64.83
C VAL A 388 -47.85 82.59 64.07
N PHE A 389 -48.35 83.60 64.79
CA PHE A 389 -49.05 84.75 64.23
C PHE A 389 -48.16 85.98 64.30
N ASN A 390 -47.62 86.39 63.15
CA ASN A 390 -46.83 87.61 63.03
C ASN A 390 -47.73 88.84 63.18
N MET A 391 -47.48 89.67 64.19
CA MET A 391 -48.20 90.93 64.38
C MET A 391 -47.33 92.08 63.86
N SER A 392 -47.73 92.68 62.73
CA SER A 392 -47.03 93.81 62.10
C SER A 392 -47.80 95.12 62.31
N GLN A 393 -47.11 96.20 62.67
CA GLN A 393 -47.72 97.53 62.86
C GLN A 393 -48.13 98.17 61.52
N SER A 394 -49.34 98.72 61.45
CA SER A 394 -49.67 99.78 60.49
C SER A 394 -50.53 100.83 61.20
N VAL A 395 -49.95 102.01 61.43
CA VAL A 395 -50.61 103.15 62.10
C VAL A 395 -50.99 104.17 61.03
N THR A 396 -52.29 104.28 60.72
CA THR A 396 -52.86 105.49 60.10
C THR A 396 -54.39 105.49 60.32
N THR A 397 -54.85 106.26 61.30
CA THR A 397 -56.27 106.57 61.64
C THR A 397 -57.10 105.48 62.36
N ARG A 398 -58.31 105.87 62.78
CA ARG A 398 -59.21 105.32 63.84
C ARG A 398 -59.68 103.86 63.66
N THR A 399 -59.08 103.11 62.75
CA THR A 399 -59.31 101.68 62.50
C THR A 399 -57.96 101.05 62.11
N LYS A 400 -57.53 99.98 62.79
CA LYS A 400 -56.23 99.36 62.55
C LYS A 400 -56.41 98.08 61.74
N LYS A 401 -55.51 97.82 60.79
CA LYS A 401 -55.55 96.65 59.90
C LYS A 401 -54.32 95.80 60.18
N ASP A 402 -54.52 94.64 60.79
CA ASP A 402 -53.44 93.72 61.16
C ASP A 402 -53.48 92.49 60.23
N ILE A 403 -52.32 92.07 59.71
CA ILE A 403 -52.17 90.94 58.77
C ILE A 403 -51.66 89.74 59.56
N PHE A 404 -52.30 88.57 59.40
CA PHE A 404 -51.84 87.33 60.01
C PHE A 404 -51.50 86.32 58.90
N THR A 405 -50.35 85.68 58.99
CA THR A 405 -49.95 84.61 58.06
C THR A 405 -50.07 83.27 58.77
N THR A 406 -50.76 82.31 58.15
CA THR A 406 -50.86 80.93 58.63
C THR A 406 -50.10 79.98 57.69
N PRO A 407 -49.76 78.74 58.10
CA PRO A 407 -49.17 77.73 57.21
C PRO A 407 -50.00 77.45 55.95
N ASN A 408 -51.30 77.80 55.98
CA ASN A 408 -52.25 77.63 54.88
C ASN A 408 -52.58 78.95 54.15
N GLY A 409 -51.81 80.03 54.37
CA GLY A 409 -51.92 81.32 53.67
C GLY A 409 -52.17 82.55 54.56
N THR A 410 -52.10 83.74 53.96
CA THR A 410 -52.28 85.05 54.63
C THR A 410 -53.75 85.45 54.77
N LYS A 411 -54.17 85.90 55.95
CA LYS A 411 -55.50 86.46 56.25
C LYS A 411 -55.36 87.88 56.80
N THR A 412 -56.32 88.75 56.55
CA THR A 412 -56.26 90.17 56.92
C THR A 412 -57.43 90.57 57.80
N PHE A 413 -57.15 91.29 58.89
CA PHE A 413 -58.10 91.57 59.97
C PHE A 413 -58.24 93.08 60.20
N LYS A 414 -59.43 93.53 60.60
CA LYS A 414 -59.72 94.92 60.99
C LYS A 414 -59.93 94.95 62.50
N SER A 415 -59.07 95.64 63.25
CA SER A 415 -59.22 95.91 64.68
C SER A 415 -59.84 97.32 64.89
N VAL A 416 -60.76 97.41 65.86
CA VAL A 416 -61.47 98.65 66.22
C VAL A 416 -60.88 99.23 67.50
N VAL A 417 -60.50 100.51 67.49
CA VAL A 417 -60.09 101.26 68.69
C VAL A 417 -61.34 101.90 69.29
N ASN A 418 -61.76 101.46 70.48
CA ASN A 418 -62.98 101.95 71.13
C ASN A 418 -62.65 102.73 72.42
N GLN A 419 -63.22 103.93 72.57
CA GLN A 419 -63.44 104.62 73.84
C GLN A 419 -64.75 105.43 73.69
N PRO A 420 -65.70 105.37 74.65
CA PRO A 420 -65.46 105.88 76.02
C PRO A 420 -65.99 105.01 77.19
N ASN A 421 -65.40 105.28 78.37
CA ASN A 421 -65.85 105.01 79.75
C ASN A 421 -65.83 103.58 80.31
N HIS A 422 -64.65 103.14 80.75
CA HIS A 422 -64.44 102.55 82.08
C HIS A 422 -62.93 102.65 82.43
N ASN A 423 -62.59 103.51 83.40
CA ASN A 423 -61.29 103.69 84.06
C ASN A 423 -60.03 103.90 83.17
N ASN A 424 -59.61 105.16 82.98
CA ASN A 424 -58.23 105.65 82.75
C ASN A 424 -57.18 104.83 81.94
N TYR A 425 -57.57 104.00 80.97
CA TYR A 425 -56.62 103.24 80.14
C TYR A 425 -56.61 103.75 78.69
N ASN A 426 -55.63 104.58 78.35
CA ASN A 426 -55.39 105.09 76.99
C ASN A 426 -54.68 104.03 76.12
N SER A 427 -55.43 103.05 75.60
CA SER A 427 -55.24 102.25 74.37
C SER A 427 -55.56 100.75 74.57
N ILE A 428 -56.77 100.33 74.17
CA ILE A 428 -57.18 98.92 74.10
C ILE A 428 -57.28 98.51 72.62
N SER A 429 -56.44 97.56 72.19
CA SER A 429 -56.60 96.87 70.90
C SER A 429 -57.35 95.56 71.14
N LEU A 430 -58.55 95.42 70.55
CA LEU A 430 -59.42 94.26 70.71
C LEU A 430 -59.21 93.28 69.53
N PHE A 431 -58.81 92.04 69.82
CA PHE A 431 -58.78 90.94 68.85
C PHE A 431 -59.62 89.76 69.36
N ASN A 432 -60.74 89.50 68.69
CA ASN A 432 -61.50 88.27 68.93
C ASN A 432 -60.93 87.18 68.02
N ILE A 433 -60.03 86.37 68.57
CA ILE A 433 -59.56 85.15 67.92
C ILE A 433 -60.17 84.00 68.70
N THR A 434 -61.09 83.25 68.05
CA THR A 434 -61.56 81.99 68.61
C THR A 434 -60.67 80.86 68.12
N LEU A 435 -59.88 80.28 69.02
CA LEU A 435 -59.07 79.09 68.76
C LEU A 435 -59.81 77.89 69.33
N PHE A 436 -60.24 76.97 68.47
CA PHE A 436 -60.70 75.65 68.91
C PHE A 436 -59.55 74.66 68.76
N SER A 437 -59.12 74.07 69.88
CA SER A 437 -58.12 73.01 69.89
C SER A 437 -58.39 72.02 71.03
N TRP A 438 -58.26 70.73 70.75
CA TRP A 438 -58.27 69.69 71.78
C TRP A 438 -56.89 69.67 72.45
N GLY A 439 -56.64 70.58 73.39
CA GLY A 439 -55.38 70.64 74.15
C GLY A 439 -54.46 71.77 73.72
N LEU A 440 -54.74 72.99 74.19
CA LEU A 440 -53.80 74.11 74.09
C LEU A 440 -52.67 73.92 75.13
N HIS A 441 -51.42 73.87 74.67
CA HIS A 441 -50.24 73.69 75.51
C HIS A 441 -49.67 75.00 75.99
N SER A 442 -49.59 76.00 75.10
CA SER A 442 -49.08 77.31 75.50
C SER A 442 -49.63 78.44 74.63
N LEU A 443 -49.76 79.61 75.24
CA LEU A 443 -49.96 80.91 74.57
C LEU A 443 -48.77 81.78 74.95
N TYR A 444 -48.06 82.32 73.98
CA TYR A 444 -46.87 83.12 74.25
C TYR A 444 -46.74 84.30 73.31
N ILE A 445 -46.01 85.32 73.77
CA ILE A 445 -45.51 86.41 72.93
C ILE A 445 -44.03 86.19 72.73
N ARG A 446 -43.56 86.36 71.50
CA ARG A 446 -42.14 86.32 71.16
C ARG A 446 -41.74 87.61 70.47
N ASP A 447 -40.66 88.24 70.92
CA ASP A 447 -40.13 89.45 70.29
C ASP A 447 -39.35 89.13 68.99
N SER A 448 -38.98 90.15 68.24
CA SER A 448 -38.20 90.01 67.00
C SER A 448 -36.80 89.40 67.21
N ASN A 449 -36.31 89.34 68.46
CA ASN A 449 -35.01 88.78 68.82
C ASN A 449 -35.11 87.32 69.31
N GLY A 450 -36.32 86.72 69.31
CA GLY A 450 -36.55 85.33 69.69
C GLY A 450 -36.86 85.11 71.19
N SER A 451 -36.91 86.18 72.00
CA SER A 451 -37.26 86.07 73.43
C SER A 451 -38.74 85.72 73.57
N THR A 452 -39.04 84.55 74.15
CA THR A 452 -40.41 84.05 74.32
C THR A 452 -40.88 84.22 75.75
N VAL A 453 -42.06 84.80 75.92
CA VAL A 453 -42.72 84.97 77.21
C VAL A 453 -44.09 84.31 77.14
N TYR A 454 -44.30 83.34 78.02
CA TYR A 454 -45.54 82.58 78.08
C TYR A 454 -46.60 83.36 78.85
N CYS A 455 -47.68 83.66 78.16
CA CYS A 455 -48.89 84.25 78.72
C CYS A 455 -49.80 83.18 79.33
N PHE A 456 -49.74 81.96 78.79
CA PHE A 456 -50.27 80.74 79.38
C PHE A 456 -49.32 79.57 79.05
N GLN A 457 -49.14 78.70 80.03
CA GLN A 457 -48.55 77.38 79.85
C GLN A 457 -49.45 76.38 80.56
N LYS A 458 -49.80 75.30 79.86
CA LYS A 458 -50.51 74.16 80.41
C LYS A 458 -49.74 73.64 81.61
N ASN A 459 -50.41 73.61 82.75
CA ASN A 459 -49.99 72.91 83.95
C ASN A 459 -50.94 71.71 84.18
N ASP A 460 -50.60 70.83 85.12
CA ASP A 460 -51.30 69.54 85.28
C ASP A 460 -52.81 69.64 85.58
N THR A 461 -53.31 70.82 85.95
CA THR A 461 -54.69 71.04 86.40
C THR A 461 -55.57 71.84 85.44
N GLN A 462 -55.02 72.48 84.40
CA GLN A 462 -55.78 73.33 83.48
C GLN A 462 -55.56 72.96 82.01
N VAL A 463 -56.63 72.54 81.32
CA VAL A 463 -56.65 72.40 79.86
C VAL A 463 -57.56 73.47 79.28
N LEU A 464 -56.99 74.43 78.55
CA LEU A 464 -57.78 75.36 77.76
C LEU A 464 -58.25 74.65 76.49
N THR A 465 -59.57 74.60 76.30
CA THR A 465 -60.22 73.98 75.15
C THR A 465 -60.53 74.99 74.05
N SER A 466 -60.71 76.25 74.44
CA SER A 466 -60.71 77.36 73.49
C SER A 466 -60.24 78.67 74.11
N ILE A 467 -59.62 79.53 73.30
CA ILE A 467 -59.44 80.95 73.61
C ILE A 467 -60.43 81.68 72.72
N THR A 468 -61.30 82.52 73.29
CA THR A 468 -62.38 83.22 72.60
C THR A 468 -62.11 84.71 72.41
N GLY A 469 -61.12 85.27 73.13
CA GLY A 469 -60.68 86.65 72.94
C GLY A 469 -59.30 86.90 73.55
N ILE A 470 -58.52 87.80 72.95
CA ILE A 470 -57.23 88.26 73.47
C ILE A 470 -57.22 89.79 73.42
N TRP A 471 -56.88 90.42 74.53
CA TRP A 471 -56.84 91.87 74.68
C TRP A 471 -55.47 92.34 75.11
N PHE A 472 -55.06 93.46 74.52
CA PHE A 472 -53.75 94.02 74.77
C PHE A 472 -53.88 95.51 75.09
N ASP A 473 -53.40 95.88 76.28
CA ASP A 473 -53.19 97.27 76.69
C ASP A 473 -51.71 97.59 76.59
N LYS A 474 -51.41 98.41 75.59
CA LYS A 474 -50.04 98.85 75.30
C LYS A 474 -49.53 99.82 76.35
N ALA A 475 -50.38 100.70 76.85
CA ALA A 475 -50.00 101.76 77.78
C ALA A 475 -49.57 101.20 79.13
N ASN A 476 -50.26 100.17 79.61
CA ASN A 476 -49.94 99.53 80.88
C ASN A 476 -49.15 98.22 80.74
N ARG A 477 -48.77 97.85 79.51
CA ARG A 477 -48.07 96.60 79.17
C ARG A 477 -48.79 95.37 79.76
N ARG A 478 -50.10 95.25 79.54
CA ARG A 478 -50.89 94.10 80.04
C ARG A 478 -51.55 93.34 78.90
N LEU A 479 -51.50 92.01 79.00
CA LEU A 479 -52.23 91.11 78.12
C LEU A 479 -53.31 90.37 78.90
N TRP A 480 -54.54 90.42 78.41
CA TRP A 480 -55.64 89.59 78.87
C TRP A 480 -56.03 88.59 77.82
N TYR A 481 -56.54 87.45 78.25
CA TYR A 481 -57.24 86.53 77.37
C TYR A 481 -58.52 86.05 78.02
N TYR A 482 -59.46 85.64 77.17
CA TYR A 482 -60.69 84.97 77.52
C TYR A 482 -60.60 83.56 77.01
N ALA A 483 -60.68 82.59 77.91
CA ALA A 483 -60.62 81.20 77.53
C ALA A 483 -61.70 80.38 78.24
N GLN A 484 -62.09 79.31 77.57
CA GLN A 484 -62.85 78.23 78.17
C GLN A 484 -61.85 77.16 78.60
N SER A 485 -61.89 76.79 79.88
CA SER A 485 -61.14 75.66 80.41
C SER A 485 -62.08 74.50 80.72
N THR A 486 -61.59 73.27 80.59
CA THR A 486 -62.21 72.11 81.24
C THR A 486 -61.27 71.62 82.33
N ASN A 487 -61.77 71.49 83.57
CA ASN A 487 -61.02 70.83 84.64
C ASN A 487 -60.83 69.35 84.29
N SER A 488 -59.62 68.84 84.46
CA SER A 488 -59.20 67.47 84.14
C SER A 488 -59.72 66.39 85.13
N SER A 489 -60.79 66.66 85.88
CA SER A 489 -61.48 65.67 86.72
C SER A 489 -62.92 65.51 86.21
N GLY A 490 -63.20 64.32 85.67
CA GLY A 490 -64.33 64.05 84.80
C GLY A 490 -65.73 64.39 85.31
N GLY A 491 -66.60 64.71 84.35
CA GLY A 491 -68.05 64.77 84.51
C GLY A 491 -68.58 66.17 84.84
N ASN A 492 -69.23 66.78 83.85
CA ASN A 492 -69.98 68.05 83.87
C ASN A 492 -69.16 69.30 83.50
N SER A 493 -69.25 69.66 82.22
CA SER A 493 -68.69 70.87 81.62
C SER A 493 -69.49 72.11 82.04
N GLU A 494 -69.10 72.75 83.13
CA GLU A 494 -69.41 74.17 83.32
C GLU A 494 -68.37 74.99 82.55
N ASN A 495 -68.83 75.83 81.61
CA ASN A 495 -67.95 76.75 80.87
C ASN A 495 -67.55 77.90 81.80
N TRP A 496 -66.49 77.71 82.58
CA TRP A 496 -65.88 78.81 83.33
C TRP A 496 -65.10 79.68 82.36
N TYR A 497 -65.55 80.92 82.23
CA TYR A 497 -64.83 81.94 81.48
C TYR A 497 -63.72 82.49 82.37
N LEU A 498 -62.48 82.08 82.08
CA LEU A 498 -61.31 82.67 82.72
C LEU A 498 -60.96 83.96 82.00
N ILE A 499 -61.15 85.08 82.69
CA ILE A 499 -60.46 86.33 82.39
C ILE A 499 -59.12 86.21 83.11
N SER A 500 -58.00 86.21 82.40
CA SER A 500 -56.71 86.29 83.08
C SER A 500 -56.62 87.57 83.90
N ASP A 501 -55.96 87.57 85.06
CA ASP A 501 -55.80 88.75 85.93
C ASP A 501 -54.93 89.88 85.30
N GLY A 502 -54.74 89.87 83.98
CA GLY A 502 -53.90 90.78 83.22
C GLY A 502 -52.43 90.48 83.42
N TYR A 503 -51.84 89.73 82.48
CA TYR A 503 -50.42 89.38 82.49
C TYR A 503 -49.58 90.61 82.16
N THR A 504 -48.74 91.05 83.10
CA THR A 504 -47.81 92.17 82.87
C THR A 504 -46.68 91.71 81.95
N ILE A 505 -46.58 92.33 80.79
CA ILE A 505 -45.56 92.04 79.79
C ILE A 505 -44.23 92.61 80.26
N PRO A 506 -43.23 91.75 80.52
CA PRO A 506 -41.91 92.16 81.02
C PRO A 506 -41.27 93.24 80.15
N ALA A 507 -40.58 94.21 80.76
CA ALA A 507 -40.05 95.40 80.09
C ALA A 507 -39.08 95.09 78.93
N ASN A 508 -38.45 93.90 78.95
CA ASN A 508 -37.53 93.44 77.91
C ASN A 508 -38.22 93.05 76.59
N ILE A 509 -39.55 92.91 76.55
CA ILE A 509 -40.27 92.70 75.29
C ILE A 509 -40.50 94.04 74.59
N ASN A 510 -39.93 94.22 73.41
CA ASN A 510 -40.12 95.44 72.63
C ASN A 510 -41.48 95.39 71.87
N LEU A 511 -42.49 96.06 72.43
CA LEU A 511 -43.82 96.17 71.84
C LEU A 511 -43.89 97.21 70.70
N GLU A 512 -42.82 97.98 70.47
CA GLU A 512 -42.69 98.94 69.37
C GLU A 512 -42.07 98.30 68.10
N ALA A 513 -41.54 97.08 68.18
CA ALA A 513 -41.06 96.29 67.04
C ALA A 513 -42.10 95.23 66.63
N PRO A 514 -41.96 94.55 65.48
CA PRO A 514 -42.76 93.37 65.18
C PRO A 514 -42.56 92.30 66.26
N TRP A 515 -43.67 91.72 66.69
CA TRP A 515 -43.67 90.62 67.64
C TRP A 515 -44.66 89.57 67.15
N THR A 516 -44.54 88.36 67.68
CA THR A 516 -45.38 87.25 67.28
C THR A 516 -46.19 86.76 68.46
N LEU A 517 -47.48 86.55 68.25
CA LEU A 517 -48.30 85.76 69.15
C LEU A 517 -48.21 84.31 68.69
N GLY A 518 -47.82 83.39 69.55
CA GLY A 518 -47.72 81.98 69.22
C GLY A 518 -48.60 81.12 70.10
N VAL A 519 -49.07 80.03 69.51
CA VAL A 519 -49.86 79.01 70.19
C VAL A 519 -49.36 77.62 69.84
N ASP A 520 -49.32 76.76 70.85
CA ASP A 520 -48.93 75.36 70.72
C ASP A 520 -50.11 74.45 71.07
N VAL A 521 -50.36 73.42 70.25
CA VAL A 521 -51.56 72.57 70.33
C VAL A 521 -51.29 71.11 69.95
N ASP A 522 -52.05 70.17 70.55
CA ASP A 522 -51.94 68.73 70.29
C ASP A 522 -52.35 68.32 68.86
N ALA A 523 -53.39 68.94 68.29
CA ALA A 523 -53.82 68.68 66.91
C ALA A 523 -54.74 69.78 66.36
N GLY A 524 -54.38 70.33 65.19
CA GLY A 524 -55.25 71.13 64.31
C GLY A 524 -55.89 72.38 64.93
N ILE A 525 -55.50 73.57 64.45
CA ILE A 525 -56.16 74.81 64.86
C ILE A 525 -57.30 75.15 63.90
N ARG A 526 -58.51 75.35 64.43
CA ARG A 526 -59.58 76.08 63.74
C ARG A 526 -59.63 77.51 64.29
N ILE A 527 -59.43 78.48 63.40
CA ILE A 527 -59.57 79.91 63.70
C ILE A 527 -60.94 80.36 63.18
N ASP A 528 -61.83 80.76 64.09
CA ASP A 528 -63.12 81.38 63.75
C ASP A 528 -63.15 82.83 64.21
N VAL A 529 -63.74 83.71 63.40
CA VAL A 529 -63.77 85.17 63.64
C VAL A 529 -65.24 85.61 63.60
N SER A 530 -65.92 85.58 64.74
CA SER A 530 -67.27 86.12 64.85
C SER A 530 -67.20 87.64 65.07
N GLY A 531 -67.73 88.40 64.10
CA GLY A 531 -67.95 89.83 64.27
C GLY A 531 -69.09 90.07 65.27
N GLY A 532 -68.79 90.55 66.47
CA GLY A 532 -69.80 90.87 67.47
C GLY A 532 -69.27 91.79 68.57
N ILE A 533 -69.77 93.03 68.58
CA ILE A 533 -69.62 94.00 69.66
C ILE A 533 -70.47 93.52 70.84
N PHE A 534 -69.88 93.27 72.00
CA PHE A 534 -70.60 93.13 73.25
C PHE A 534 -70.15 94.24 74.21
N CYS A 535 -71.09 95.17 74.47
CA CYS A 535 -71.03 96.07 75.62
C CYS A 535 -71.74 95.38 76.79
N TYR A 536 -71.12 95.39 77.97
CA TYR A 536 -71.82 95.38 79.26
C TYR A 536 -71.29 96.55 80.07
#